data_AF-A0A3P8CNC9-F1
#
_entry.id   AF-A0A3P8CNC9-F1
#
_cell.length_a   1.000
_cell.length_b   1.000
_cell.length_c   1.000
_cell.angle_alpha   90.00
_cell.angle_beta   90.00
_cell.angle_gamma   90.00
#
_symmetry.space_group_name_H-M   'P 1'
#
loop_
_entity.id
_entity.type
_entity.pdbx_description
1 polymer ?
#
loop_
_entity_poly.entity_id
_entity_poly.type
_entity_poly.pdbx_seq_one_letter_code
_entity_poly.pdbx_strand_id
1 'polypeptide(L)'
;MRFHAADRLDLSSAPEVFMQRENNLKAYRSLYNTTEMPDTGAGSEFGREAKEEARLKKFGVVRESYKPDDQPWLMTVGKGKANRRRFRGVREGSVSENVEYFVFCQCKDGNFDAYPVNAW
;
A
#
# COMPACT_ATOMS: atom_id res chain seq x y z
N MET A 1 -9.08 -3.30 -6.34
CA MET A 1 -9.96 -2.36 -5.60
C MET A 1 -11.36 -2.94 -5.50
N ARG A 2 -11.74 -3.36 -4.29
CA ARG A 2 -13.03 -3.96 -3.97
C ARG A 2 -13.78 -3.06 -2.99
N PHE A 3 -15.09 -2.89 -3.19
CA PHE A 3 -15.96 -2.16 -2.27
C PHE A 3 -16.93 -3.13 -1.60
N HIS A 4 -17.29 -2.86 -0.35
CA HIS A 4 -18.30 -3.66 0.32
C HIS A 4 -19.69 -3.22 -0.15
N ALA A 5 -20.62 -4.15 -0.33
CA ALA A 5 -21.97 -3.82 -0.82
C ALA A 5 -22.71 -2.83 0.11
N ALA A 6 -22.44 -2.91 1.42
CA ALA A 6 -22.99 -1.98 2.41
C ALA A 6 -22.48 -0.53 2.24
N ASP A 7 -21.35 -0.31 1.56
CA ASP A 7 -20.84 1.03 1.32
C ASP A 7 -21.74 1.82 0.37
N ARG A 8 -22.56 1.17 -0.47
CA ARG A 8 -23.50 1.85 -1.40
C ARG A 8 -22.82 3.00 -2.14
N LEU A 9 -21.68 2.72 -2.77
CA LEU A 9 -20.93 3.71 -3.53
C LEU A 9 -21.62 3.93 -4.88
N ASP A 10 -22.13 5.14 -5.10
CA ASP A 10 -22.67 5.56 -6.38
C ASP A 10 -21.64 6.41 -7.13
N LEU A 11 -21.24 5.92 -8.31
CA LEU A 11 -20.31 6.61 -9.22
C LEU A 11 -21.01 7.15 -10.47
N SER A 12 -22.34 6.99 -10.59
CA SER A 12 -23.11 7.44 -11.76
C SER A 12 -23.08 8.95 -11.94
N SER A 13 -22.96 9.70 -10.85
CA SER A 13 -22.88 11.16 -10.84
C SER A 13 -21.52 11.73 -11.28
N ALA A 14 -20.60 10.88 -11.76
CA ALA A 14 -19.23 11.23 -12.15
C ALA A 14 -18.51 12.15 -11.12
N PRO A 15 -18.50 11.78 -9.81
CA PRO A 15 -17.84 12.60 -8.81
C PRO A 15 -16.33 12.63 -9.06
N GLU A 16 -15.67 13.76 -8.75
CA GLU A 16 -14.21 13.83 -8.79
C GLU A 16 -13.61 12.81 -7.81
N VAL A 17 -12.75 11.92 -8.32
CA VAL A 17 -12.06 10.89 -7.55
C VAL A 17 -10.58 11.20 -7.47
N PHE A 18 -10.04 11.19 -6.26
CA PHE A 18 -8.62 11.36 -5.98
C PHE A 18 -8.07 10.08 -5.37
N MET A 19 -6.98 9.57 -5.92
CA MET A 19 -6.33 8.35 -5.47
C MET A 19 -4.85 8.64 -5.18
N GLN A 20 -4.38 8.23 -4.00
CA GLN A 20 -2.99 8.43 -3.58
C GLN A 20 -2.54 7.28 -2.68
N ARG A 21 -1.22 7.02 -2.62
CA ARG A 21 -0.66 6.12 -1.61
C ARG A 21 -0.71 6.78 -0.24
N GLU A 22 -1.00 5.99 0.79
CA GLU A 22 -0.94 6.45 2.17
C GLU A 22 0.52 6.75 2.56
N ASN A 23 0.78 7.96 3.08
CA ASN A 23 2.09 8.31 3.62
C ASN A 23 2.13 7.99 5.12
N ASN A 24 2.43 6.75 5.45
CA ASN A 24 2.54 6.24 6.82
C ASN A 24 4.01 6.01 7.25
N LEU A 25 4.99 6.61 6.56
CA LEU A 25 6.41 6.48 6.86
C LEU A 25 6.74 6.81 8.34
N LYS A 26 6.12 7.85 8.91
CA LYS A 26 6.30 8.22 10.32
C LYS A 26 5.76 7.14 11.27
N ALA A 27 4.59 6.58 10.98
CA ALA A 27 4.00 5.52 11.77
C ALA A 27 4.81 4.22 11.67
N TYR A 28 5.32 3.90 10.47
CA TYR A 28 6.24 2.79 10.24
C TYR A 28 7.49 2.91 11.11
N ARG A 29 8.19 4.05 11.05
CA ARG A 29 9.39 4.30 11.86
C ARG A 29 9.11 4.19 13.37
N SER A 30 7.97 4.69 13.83
CA SER A 30 7.55 4.58 15.22
C SER A 30 7.23 3.15 15.65
N LEU A 31 6.58 2.34 14.80
CA LEU A 31 6.23 0.95 15.09
C LEU A 31 7.47 0.06 15.19
N TYR A 32 8.47 0.28 14.34
CA TYR A 32 9.69 -0.51 14.31
C TYR A 32 10.82 0.06 15.18
N ASN A 33 10.53 1.05 16.05
CA ASN A 33 11.52 1.77 16.85
C ASN A 33 12.76 2.17 16.03
N THR A 34 12.56 2.49 14.75
CA THR A 34 13.60 2.99 13.86
C THR A 34 13.67 4.50 14.10
N THR A 35 14.11 4.87 15.29
CA THR A 35 14.38 6.26 15.62
C THR A 35 15.50 6.72 14.68
N GLU A 36 15.26 7.79 13.92
CA GLU A 36 16.33 8.56 13.26
C GLU A 36 17.19 9.16 14.38
N MET A 37 18.05 8.35 14.98
CA MET A 37 19.23 8.88 15.65
C MET A 37 20.21 9.29 14.54
N PRO A 38 20.84 10.47 14.64
CA PRO A 38 21.81 10.91 13.64
C PRO A 38 22.89 9.84 13.45
N ASP A 39 23.09 9.38 12.22
CA ASP A 39 24.11 8.36 11.90
C ASP A 39 25.54 8.95 11.96
N THR A 40 25.65 10.27 11.95
CA THR A 40 26.91 11.01 12.08
C THR A 40 26.99 11.74 13.42
N GLY A 41 27.63 11.09 14.40
CA GLY A 41 28.02 11.64 15.69
C GLY A 41 29.33 11.01 16.17
N ALA A 42 30.24 11.80 16.76
CA ALA A 42 31.51 11.29 17.25
C ALA A 42 31.30 10.44 18.51
N GLY A 43 31.48 9.11 18.42
CA GLY A 43 31.39 8.18 19.54
C GLY A 43 30.71 6.85 19.20
N SER A 44 30.24 6.14 20.23
CA SER A 44 29.65 4.78 20.22
C SER A 44 28.37 4.57 19.37
N GLU A 45 28.06 5.50 18.48
CA GLU A 45 26.94 5.44 17.54
C GLU A 45 27.32 4.76 16.21
N PHE A 46 28.61 4.77 15.85
CA PHE A 46 29.11 4.10 14.65
C PHE A 46 29.01 2.57 14.78
N GLY A 47 28.12 1.96 13.99
CA GLY A 47 27.95 0.50 13.92
C GLY A 47 26.87 -0.10 14.85
N ARG A 48 26.07 0.74 15.53
CA ARG A 48 24.92 0.26 16.33
C ARG A 48 23.87 -0.41 15.44
N GLU A 49 23.57 0.17 14.28
CA GLU A 49 22.62 -0.39 13.33
C GLU A 49 23.09 -1.76 12.82
N ALA A 50 24.35 -1.89 12.40
CA ALA A 50 24.92 -3.15 11.95
C ALA A 50 24.94 -4.23 13.06
N LYS A 51 25.18 -3.84 14.33
CA LYS A 51 25.16 -4.75 15.48
C LYS A 51 23.75 -5.20 15.84
N GLU A 52 22.76 -4.30 15.79
CA GLU A 52 21.36 -4.64 15.98
C GLU A 52 20.82 -5.50 14.84
N GLU A 53 21.18 -5.20 13.60
CA GLU A 53 20.77 -5.97 12.42
C GLU A 53 21.40 -7.38 12.43
N ALA A 54 22.68 -7.50 12.80
CA ALA A 54 23.33 -8.80 13.01
C ALA A 54 22.69 -9.59 14.16
N ARG A 55 22.27 -8.91 15.24
CA ARG A 55 21.53 -9.53 16.34
C ARG A 55 20.15 -10.01 15.90
N LEU A 56 19.40 -9.20 15.16
CA LEU A 56 18.08 -9.54 14.62
C LEU A 56 18.16 -10.72 13.64
N LYS A 57 19.17 -10.73 12.76
CA LYS A 57 19.48 -11.87 11.88
C LYS A 57 19.80 -13.14 12.68
N LYS A 58 20.54 -13.05 13.80
CA LYS A 58 20.76 -14.19 14.71
C LYS A 58 19.49 -14.72 15.36
N PHE A 59 18.48 -13.88 15.57
CA PHE A 59 17.16 -14.27 16.08
C PHE A 59 16.16 -14.62 14.97
N GLY A 60 16.60 -14.70 13.70
CA GLY A 60 15.74 -15.00 12.56
C GLY A 60 14.74 -13.90 12.19
N VAL A 61 14.88 -12.70 12.75
CA VAL A 61 14.01 -11.56 12.46
C VAL A 61 14.62 -10.73 11.34
N VAL A 62 13.94 -10.68 10.20
CA VAL A 62 14.27 -9.77 9.10
C VAL A 62 13.43 -8.50 9.26
N ARG A 63 14.09 -7.34 9.39
CA ARG A 63 13.40 -6.04 9.30
C ARG A 63 12.99 -5.84 7.85
N GLU A 64 11.69 -5.71 7.58
CA GLU A 64 11.24 -5.24 6.28
C GLU A 64 11.68 -3.79 6.06
N SER A 65 11.86 -3.42 4.80
CA SER A 65 12.10 -2.04 4.41
C SER A 65 10.78 -1.39 4.03
N TYR A 66 10.64 -0.09 4.33
CA TYR A 66 9.46 0.66 3.92
C TYR A 66 9.41 0.78 2.40
N LYS A 67 8.39 0.20 1.78
CA LYS A 67 8.12 0.30 0.34
C LYS A 67 6.90 1.20 0.10
N PRO A 68 7.06 2.38 -0.51
CA PRO A 68 5.94 3.27 -0.82
C PRO A 68 4.86 2.61 -1.71
N ASP A 69 5.27 1.75 -2.63
CA ASP A 69 4.37 1.06 -3.57
C ASP A 69 3.54 -0.07 -2.93
N ASP A 70 3.95 -0.55 -1.76
CA ASP A 70 3.19 -1.53 -0.98
C ASP A 70 2.26 -0.87 0.04
N GLN A 71 2.30 0.47 0.16
CA GLN A 71 1.41 1.16 1.09
C GLN A 71 -0.04 1.14 0.62
N PRO A 72 -1.02 1.15 1.55
CA PRO A 72 -2.43 1.18 1.21
C PRO A 72 -2.80 2.34 0.28
N TRP A 73 -3.77 2.10 -0.59
CA TRP A 73 -4.38 3.14 -1.39
C TRP A 73 -5.39 3.94 -0.57
N LEU A 74 -5.34 5.25 -0.67
CA LEU A 74 -6.35 6.16 -0.15
C LEU A 74 -7.14 6.75 -1.31
N MET A 75 -8.43 6.43 -1.38
CA MET A 75 -9.35 6.97 -2.37
C MET A 75 -10.29 7.98 -1.71
N THR A 76 -10.42 9.16 -2.31
CA THR A 76 -11.36 10.20 -1.89
C THR A 76 -12.31 10.54 -3.03
N VAL A 77 -13.61 10.41 -2.79
CA VAL A 77 -14.67 10.73 -3.76
C VAL A 77 -15.31 12.06 -3.35
N GLY A 78 -15.41 13.01 -4.28
CA GLY A 78 -16.00 14.33 -4.07
C GLY A 78 -15.14 15.23 -3.17
N LYS A 79 -13.83 15.33 -3.44
CA LYS A 79 -12.93 16.22 -2.68
C LYS A 79 -13.48 17.65 -2.67
N GLY A 80 -13.49 18.29 -1.51
CA GLY A 80 -14.04 19.65 -1.34
C GLY A 80 -15.56 19.74 -1.21
N LYS A 81 -16.31 18.63 -1.38
CA LYS A 81 -17.76 18.58 -1.14
C LYS A 81 -18.06 18.17 0.31
N ALA A 82 -19.21 18.61 0.84
CA ALA A 82 -19.65 18.26 2.19
C ALA A 82 -19.80 16.74 2.40
N ASN A 83 -20.32 16.04 1.38
CA ASN A 83 -20.53 14.59 1.39
C ASN A 83 -19.33 13.79 0.87
N ARG A 84 -18.10 14.27 1.11
CA ARG A 84 -16.88 13.55 0.69
C ARG A 84 -16.80 12.18 1.34
N ARG A 85 -16.42 11.16 0.58
CA ARG A 85 -16.23 9.80 1.08
C ARG A 85 -14.77 9.41 0.94
N ARG A 86 -14.20 8.80 1.98
CA ARG A 86 -12.82 8.32 2.01
C ARG A 86 -12.82 6.81 2.20
N PHE A 87 -12.02 6.12 1.39
CA PHE A 87 -11.85 4.68 1.42
C PHE A 87 -10.36 4.34 1.51
N ARG A 88 -10.04 3.30 2.25
CA ARG A 88 -8.68 2.78 2.40
C ARG A 88 -8.64 1.38 1.78
N GLY A 89 -7.92 1.23 0.68
CA GLY A 89 -7.67 -0.04 0.00
C GLY A 89 -6.38 -0.65 0.52
N VAL A 90 -6.49 -1.72 1.30
CA VAL A 90 -5.34 -2.52 1.72
C VAL A 90 -5.16 -3.64 0.70
N ARG A 91 -3.93 -3.87 0.25
CA ARG A 91 -3.60 -4.95 -0.69
C ARG A 91 -3.96 -6.29 -0.06
N GLU A 92 -4.75 -7.11 -0.76
CA GLU A 92 -5.07 -8.46 -0.31
C GLU A 92 -3.85 -9.38 -0.54
N GLY A 93 -3.49 -10.17 0.48
CA GLY A 93 -2.36 -11.10 0.40
C GLY A 93 -2.67 -12.31 -0.48
N SER A 94 -1.64 -12.84 -1.14
CA SER A 94 -1.60 -14.15 -1.84
C SER A 94 -2.79 -14.50 -2.74
N VAL A 95 -3.30 -13.54 -3.50
CA VAL A 95 -4.36 -13.79 -4.50
C VAL A 95 -3.86 -14.68 -5.67
N SER A 96 -2.55 -14.87 -5.83
CA SER A 96 -1.96 -15.54 -7.00
C SER A 96 -1.00 -16.71 -6.73
N GLU A 97 -1.04 -17.37 -5.58
CA GLU A 97 -0.07 -18.47 -5.33
C GLU A 97 -0.24 -19.66 -6.28
N ASN A 98 -1.48 -19.95 -6.72
CA ASN A 98 -1.76 -21.10 -7.61
C ASN A 98 -2.72 -20.79 -8.77
N VAL A 99 -3.31 -19.58 -8.81
CA VAL A 99 -4.31 -19.17 -9.80
C VAL A 99 -4.11 -17.71 -10.16
N GLU A 100 -4.16 -17.38 -11.45
CA GLU A 100 -4.09 -15.99 -11.92
C GLU A 100 -5.46 -15.47 -12.36
N TYR A 101 -5.73 -14.21 -12.04
CA TYR A 101 -6.96 -13.53 -12.42
C TYR A 101 -6.73 -12.67 -13.66
N PHE A 102 -7.71 -12.68 -14.56
CA PHE A 102 -7.71 -11.85 -15.77
C PHE A 102 -9.00 -11.04 -15.86
N VAL A 103 -8.89 -9.80 -16.32
CA VAL A 103 -10.03 -8.94 -16.68
C VAL A 103 -10.20 -9.01 -18.20
N PHE A 104 -11.38 -9.45 -18.64
CA PHE A 104 -11.73 -9.49 -20.06
C PHE A 104 -12.51 -8.22 -20.43
N CYS A 105 -12.02 -7.52 -21.45
CA CYS A 105 -12.66 -6.33 -22.01
C CYS A 105 -13.09 -6.62 -23.44
N GLN A 106 -14.37 -6.38 -23.76
CA GLN A 106 -14.85 -6.50 -25.13
C GLN A 106 -14.44 -5.28 -25.96
N CYS A 107 -13.72 -5.51 -27.05
CA CYS A 107 -13.33 -4.49 -28.01
C CYS A 107 -14.52 -4.12 -28.91
N LYS A 108 -14.42 -2.97 -29.59
CA LYS A 108 -15.45 -2.50 -30.55
C LYS A 108 -15.69 -3.50 -31.69
N ASP A 109 -14.66 -4.27 -32.03
CA ASP A 109 -14.69 -5.26 -33.11
C ASP A 109 -15.29 -6.62 -32.67
N GLY A 110 -15.73 -6.74 -31.42
CA GLY A 110 -16.33 -7.95 -30.85
C GLY A 110 -15.35 -8.96 -30.25
N ASN A 111 -14.04 -8.77 -30.46
CA ASN A 111 -12.98 -9.55 -29.80
C ASN A 111 -12.83 -9.19 -28.31
N PHE A 112 -12.12 -10.03 -27.56
CA PHE A 112 -11.82 -9.80 -26.14
C PHE A 112 -10.32 -9.64 -25.91
N ASP A 113 -9.96 -8.58 -25.19
CA ASP A 113 -8.64 -8.41 -24.61
C ASP A 113 -8.64 -8.94 -23.17
N ALA A 114 -7.61 -9.70 -22.81
CA ALA A 114 -7.40 -10.20 -21.45
C ALA A 114 -6.25 -9.46 -20.76
N TYR A 115 -6.52 -8.87 -19.60
CA TYR A 115 -5.54 -8.13 -18.81
C TYR A 115 -5.26 -8.85 -17.50
N PRO A 116 -4.00 -9.24 -17.19
CA PRO A 116 -3.68 -9.90 -15.93
C PRO A 116 -3.84 -8.93 -14.75
N VAL A 117 -4.38 -9.44 -13.64
CA VAL A 117 -4.54 -8.67 -12.40
C VAL A 117 -3.22 -8.70 -11.62
N ASN A 118 -2.60 -7.53 -11.46
CA ASN A 118 -1.33 -7.39 -10.72
C ASN A 118 -1.51 -7.38 -9.19
N ALA A 119 -2.58 -6.76 -8.70
CA ALA A 119 -2.87 -6.65 -7.28
C ALA A 119 -4.38 -6.51 -7.06
N TRP A 120 -4.84 -6.95 -5.89
CA TRP A 120 -6.24 -6.95 -5.50
C TRP A 120 -6.54 -5.89 -4.43
#